data_AF-A0A0R1HRU2-F1
#
_entry.id   AF-A0A0R1HRU2-F1
#
_cell.length_a   1.000
_cell.length_b   1.000
_cell.length_c   1.000
_cell.angle_alpha   90.00
_cell.angle_beta   90.00
_cell.angle_gamma   90.00
#
_symmetry.space_group_name_H-M   'P 1'
#
loop_
_entity.id
_entity.type
_entity.pdbx_description
1 polymer ?
#
loop_
_entity_poly.entity_id
_entity_poly.type
_entity_poly.pdbx_seq_one_letter_code
_entity_poly.pdbx_strand_id
1 'polypeptide(L)' 'MELTQTDFDILDAIQTGRVAAGTSPSHFVDYCDNEIGGDPRPLIQAGYIDAEPYINGLTDKGKAAWEAFKNVQK' A
#
# COMPACT_ATOMS: atom_id res chain seq x y z
N MET A 1 -13.79 -2.71 5.36
CA MET A 1 -13.37 -1.59 4.51
C MET A 1 -13.37 -2.12 3.09
N GLU A 2 -14.11 -1.46 2.19
CA GLU A 2 -13.98 -1.71 0.76
C GLU A 2 -12.78 -0.95 0.24
N LEU A 3 -11.94 -1.60 -0.56
CA LEU A 3 -10.75 -0.99 -1.14
C LEU A 3 -11.12 -0.25 -2.43
N THR A 4 -10.68 0.99 -2.54
CA THR A 4 -10.84 1.84 -3.70
C THR A 4 -9.71 1.63 -4.71
N GLN A 5 -9.83 2.19 -5.92
CA GLN A 5 -8.73 2.21 -6.89
C GLN A 5 -7.45 2.81 -6.29
N THR A 6 -7.58 3.94 -5.58
CA THR A 6 -6.46 4.63 -4.93
C THR A 6 -5.79 3.72 -3.89
N ASP A 7 -6.56 2.94 -3.13
CA ASP A 7 -5.99 1.98 -2.18
C ASP A 7 -5.15 0.92 -2.91
N PHE A 8 -5.62 0.43 -4.06
CA PHE A 8 -4.86 -0.54 -4.86
C PHE A 8 -3.61 0.07 -5.47
N ASP A 9 -3.65 1.34 -5.90
CA ASP A 9 -2.48 2.03 -6.42
C ASP A 9 -1.38 2.19 -5.33
N ILE A 10 -1.78 2.40 -4.08
CA ILE A 10 -0.88 2.39 -2.92
C ILE A 10 -0.27 0.99 -2.71
N LEU A 11 -1.08 -0.07 -2.74
CA LEU A 11 -0.59 -1.44 -2.60
C LEU A 11 0.35 -1.83 -3.76
N ASP A 12 0.02 -1.41 -4.98
CA ASP A 12 0.84 -1.65 -6.18
C ASP A 12 2.19 -0.92 -6.11
N ALA A 13 2.22 0.30 -5.57
CA ALA A 13 3.47 1.03 -5.38
C ALA A 13 4.46 0.31 -4.44
N ILE A 14 3.95 -0.36 -3.40
CA ILE A 14 4.78 -1.22 -2.55
C ILE A 14 5.18 -2.50 -3.30
N GLN A 15 4.20 -3.20 -3.89
CA GLN A 15 4.43 -4.51 -4.51
C GLN A 15 5.37 -4.46 -5.71
N THR A 16 5.37 -3.35 -6.46
CA THR A 16 6.25 -3.11 -7.61
C THR A 16 7.59 -2.47 -7.24
N GLY A 17 7.81 -2.15 -5.96
CA GLY A 17 9.05 -1.57 -5.47
C GLY A 17 9.22 -0.06 -5.72
N ARG A 18 8.15 0.66 -6.07
CA ARG A 18 8.15 2.14 -6.11
C ARG A 18 8.40 2.73 -4.71
N VAL A 19 8.00 2.01 -3.66
CA VAL A 19 8.33 2.28 -2.27
C VAL A 19 9.29 1.22 -1.77
N ALA A 20 10.52 1.64 -1.42
CA ALA A 20 11.53 0.73 -0.92
C ALA A 20 11.22 0.28 0.51
N ALA A 21 11.57 -0.98 0.83
CA ALA A 21 11.56 -1.44 2.21
C ALA A 21 12.52 -0.60 3.07
N GLY A 22 12.13 -0.28 4.29
CA GLY A 22 12.86 0.66 5.15
C GLY A 22 12.44 2.12 5.01
N THR A 23 11.49 2.44 4.12
CA THR A 23 10.90 3.79 4.03
C THR A 23 10.20 4.13 5.34
N SER A 24 10.41 5.35 5.86
CA SER A 24 9.69 5.79 7.06
C SER A 24 8.18 5.96 6.77
N PRO A 25 7.29 5.66 7.73
CA PRO A 25 5.85 5.83 7.52
C PRO A 25 5.46 7.27 7.12
N SER A 26 6.16 8.28 7.64
CA SER A 26 5.91 9.68 7.28
C SER A 26 6.23 9.96 5.80
N HIS A 27 7.39 9.49 5.32
CA HIS A 27 7.79 9.69 3.93
C HIS A 27 6.90 8.90 2.98
N PHE A 28 6.42 7.73 3.41
CA PHE A 28 5.44 6.97 2.65
C PHE A 28 4.09 7.70 2.54
N VAL A 29 3.61 8.32 3.63
CA VAL A 29 2.41 9.18 3.59
C VAL A 29 2.60 10.35 2.62
N ASP A 30 3.72 11.07 2.71
CA ASP A 30 4.02 12.19 1.81
C ASP A 30 4.09 11.75 0.35
N TYR A 31 4.70 10.59 0.07
CA TYR A 31 4.73 10.00 -1.27
C TYR A 31 3.32 9.69 -1.79
N CYS A 32 2.48 9.03 -0.99
CA CYS A 32 1.13 8.68 -1.39
C CYS A 32 0.26 9.93 -1.62
N ASP A 33 0.40 10.98 -0.80
CA ASP A 33 -0.33 12.24 -0.95
C ASP A 33 0.04 12.94 -2.27
N ASN A 34 1.34 12.98 -2.62
CA ASN A 34 1.83 13.69 -3.79
C ASN A 34 1.72 12.90 -5.10
N GLU A 35 2.03 11.60 -5.09
CA GLU A 35 2.21 10.80 -6.32
C GLU A 35 1.00 9.92 -6.66
N ILE A 36 0.16 9.61 -5.66
CA ILE A 36 -1.01 8.72 -5.82
C ILE A 36 -2.31 9.48 -5.54
N GLY A 37 -2.29 10.47 -4.66
CA GLY A 37 -3.47 11.21 -4.20
C GLY A 37 -4.28 10.46 -3.13
N GLY A 38 -3.61 9.66 -2.28
CA GLY A 38 -4.26 8.83 -1.27
C GLY A 38 -3.53 8.78 0.07
N ASP A 39 -4.22 8.30 1.10
CA ASP A 39 -3.67 8.14 2.45
C ASP A 39 -3.41 6.64 2.74
N PRO A 40 -2.16 6.22 3.02
CA PRO A 40 -1.87 4.82 3.32
C PRO A 40 -2.20 4.42 4.76
N ARG A 41 -2.48 5.37 5.67
CA ARG A 41 -2.72 5.08 7.10
C ARG A 41 -3.90 4.13 7.34
N PRO A 42 -5.05 4.23 6.64
CA PRO A 42 -6.14 3.27 6.78
C PRO A 42 -5.73 1.85 6.38
N LEU A 43 -4.84 1.70 5.38
CA LEU A 43 -4.34 0.39 4.93
C LEU A 43 -3.36 -0.21 5.94
N ILE A 44 -2.51 0.62 6.55
CA ILE A 44 -1.63 0.24 7.65
C ILE A 44 -2.48 -0.23 8.85
N GLN A 45 -3.45 0.59 9.28
CA GLN A 45 -4.32 0.27 10.42
C GLN A 45 -5.17 -0.99 10.19
N ALA A 46 -5.60 -1.22 8.95
CA ALA A 46 -6.34 -2.42 8.57
C ALA A 46 -5.45 -3.66 8.34
N GLY A 47 -4.12 -3.53 8.49
CA GLY A 47 -3.17 -4.64 8.41
C GLY A 47 -2.89 -5.13 6.99
N TYR A 48 -3.03 -4.27 5.97
CA TYR A 48 -2.62 -4.60 4.59
C TYR A 48 -1.13 -4.31 4.35
N ILE A 49 -0.55 -3.37 5.10
CA ILE A 49 0.83 -2.92 4.97
C ILE A 49 1.55 -3.16 6.30
N ASP A 50 2.72 -3.78 6.23
CA ASP A 50 3.62 -3.93 7.37
C ASP A 50 4.47 -2.65 7.50
N ALA A 51 4.30 -1.94 8.61
CA ALA A 51 4.76 -0.56 8.78
C ALA A 51 5.36 -0.22 10.16
N GLU A 52 5.98 -1.17 10.88
CA GLU A 52 6.62 -0.90 12.18
C GLU A 52 8.10 -1.34 12.23
N PRO A 53 9.06 -0.43 12.54
CA PRO A 53 8.98 1.04 12.54
C PRO A 53 9.11 1.65 11.13
N TYR A 54 9.28 0.81 10.11
CA TYR A 54 9.44 1.19 8.71
C TYR A 54 8.47 0.40 7.84
N ILE A 55 8.21 0.89 6.63
CA ILE A 55 7.47 0.13 5.62
C ILE A 55 8.32 -1.07 5.21
N ASN A 56 7.87 -2.27 5.55
CA ASN A 56 8.55 -3.53 5.22
C ASN A 56 7.95 -4.21 3.98
N GLY A 57 6.72 -3.85 3.62
CA GLY A 57 6.03 -4.36 2.45
C GLY A 57 4.55 -4.61 2.68
N LEU A 58 3.94 -5.38 1.79
CA LEU A 58 2.57 -5.87 1.97
C LEU A 58 2.55 -7.07 2.92
N THR A 59 1.56 -7.09 3.82
CA THR A 59 1.21 -8.30 4.57
C THR A 59 0.58 -9.33 3.63
N ASP A 60 0.35 -10.55 4.12
CA ASP A 60 -0.39 -11.57 3.34
C ASP A 60 -1.78 -11.09 2.93
N LYS A 61 -2.44 -10.30 3.81
CA LYS A 61 -3.72 -9.65 3.52
C LYS A 61 -3.59 -8.60 2.41
N GLY A 62 -2.54 -7.78 2.45
CA GLY A 62 -2.19 -6.81 1.40
C GLY A 62 -1.97 -7.46 0.05
N LYS A 63 -1.16 -8.52 0.02
CA LYS A 63 -0.86 -9.27 -1.22
C LYS A 63 -2.10 -9.90 -1.81
N ALA A 64 -2.91 -10.58 -1.00
CA ALA A 64 -4.15 -11.20 -1.48
C ALA A 64 -5.12 -10.17 -2.06
N ALA A 65 -5.23 -8.98 -1.45
CA ALA A 65 -6.05 -7.90 -1.98
C ALA A 65 -5.52 -7.39 -3.33
N TRP A 66 -4.22 -7.12 -3.44
CA TRP A 66 -3.59 -6.66 -4.68
C TRP A 66 -3.74 -7.68 -5.81
N GLU A 67 -3.53 -8.98 -5.53
CA GLU A 67 -3.70 -10.05 -6.51
C GLU A 67 -5.15 -10.19 -6.99
N ALA A 68 -6.11 -10.15 -6.06
CA ALA A 68 -7.53 -10.20 -6.39
C ALA A 68 -7.92 -9.07 -7.34
N PHE A 69 -7.43 -7.85 -7.09
CA PHE A 69 -7.70 -6.70 -7.94
C PHE A 69 -7.06 -6.83 -9.34
N LYS A 70 -5.78 -7.23 -9.42
CA LYS A 70 -5.08 -7.47 -10.70
C LYS A 70 -5.79 -8.53 -11.55
N ASN A 71 -6.36 -9.56 -10.93
CA ASN A 71 -7.06 -10.62 -11.64
C ASN A 71 -8.46 -10.20 -12.14
N VAL A 72 -9.10 -9.21 -11.52
CA VAL A 72 -10.38 -8.64 -11.99
C VAL A 72 -10.18 -7.72 -13.20
N GLN A 73 -9.00 -7.11 -13.35
CA GLN A 73 -8.66 -6.20 -14.46
C GLN A 73 -8.04 -6.91 -15.68
N LYS A 74 -7.84 -8.24 -15.63
CA LYS A 74 -7.37 -9.07 -16.75
C LYS A 74 -8.54 -9.62 -17.55
#